data_AF-A0A9W8GKU4-F1
#
_entry.id   AF-A0A9W8GKU4-F1
#
_cell.length_a   1.000
_cell.length_b   1.000
_cell.length_c   1.000
_cell.angle_alpha   90.00
_cell.angle_beta   90.00
_cell.angle_gamma   90.00
#
_symmetry.space_group_name_H-M   'P 1'
#
loop_
_entity.id
_entity.type
_entity.pdbx_description
1 polymer ?
#
loop_
_entity_poly.entity_id
_entity_poly.type
_entity_poly.pdbx_seq_one_letter_code
_entity_poly.pdbx_strand_id
1 'polypeptide(L)'
;MQSPSRSANGPTSCNINCGSNSLPVSDQDIIRRTTRVLRQLYLRETHWLSARTPDQSLLLSQQGQLSLAEQLHYGEVAFVLLRLKPCAIIDFAGDRIQLADYISAVIEPTIRDLNALGAATKTPPTAAATDSNSALYPRPLQLTCSRINGQLASPEVATWTGAYVLYDELWTDSADWVRANLLDPLRTTVSEDALAKGLDYPGSLPTNNEDMMTIVPVSYLGRMKWECLTSFVVLHRQLHQVALHRIRYEAVKIFDIEMQVTMDTSLIEDLRVD
;
A
#
# COMPACT_ATOMS: atom_id res chain seq x y z
N MET A 1 -8.36 66.63 -59.50
CA MET A 1 -9.35 65.60 -59.12
C MET A 1 -8.71 64.74 -58.04
N GLN A 2 -9.22 64.86 -56.82
CA GLN A 2 -8.70 64.17 -55.63
C GLN A 2 -9.25 62.74 -55.59
N SER A 3 -8.38 61.76 -55.33
CA SER A 3 -8.72 60.36 -55.09
C SER A 3 -8.58 60.04 -53.60
N PRO A 4 -9.43 59.19 -53.00
CA PRO A 4 -9.49 59.03 -51.56
C PRO A 4 -8.65 57.87 -51.02
N SER A 5 -8.23 58.06 -49.78
CA SER A 5 -7.54 57.17 -48.85
C SER A 5 -8.30 55.88 -48.52
N ARG A 6 -7.60 54.72 -48.53
CA ARG A 6 -8.09 53.45 -47.98
C ARG A 6 -7.59 53.25 -46.54
N SER A 7 -8.54 53.06 -45.63
CA SER A 7 -8.35 52.69 -44.23
C SER A 7 -8.18 51.18 -44.09
N ALA A 8 -7.23 50.75 -43.27
CA ALA A 8 -6.95 49.36 -42.91
C ALA A 8 -7.86 48.90 -41.76
N ASN A 9 -8.55 47.77 -41.94
CA ASN A 9 -9.21 47.02 -40.87
C ASN A 9 -8.36 45.78 -40.56
N GLY A 10 -7.76 45.73 -39.38
CA GLY A 10 -7.12 44.53 -38.83
C GLY A 10 -8.15 43.60 -38.16
N PRO A 11 -7.91 42.28 -38.11
CA PRO A 11 -8.82 41.34 -37.48
C PRO A 11 -8.66 41.33 -35.96
N THR A 12 -9.76 41.55 -35.26
CA THR A 12 -9.87 41.46 -33.80
C THR A 12 -9.83 39.98 -33.39
N SER A 13 -8.73 39.57 -32.75
CA SER A 13 -8.59 38.26 -32.13
C SER A 13 -9.44 38.15 -30.87
N CYS A 14 -10.53 37.39 -30.92
CA CYS A 14 -11.31 37.02 -29.74
C CYS A 14 -10.54 36.02 -28.87
N ASN A 15 -10.02 36.48 -27.73
CA ASN A 15 -9.56 35.61 -26.65
C ASN A 15 -10.77 35.01 -25.93
N ILE A 16 -11.13 33.78 -26.28
CA ILE A 16 -12.11 32.99 -25.52
C ILE A 16 -11.38 32.40 -24.32
N ASN A 17 -11.52 33.06 -23.18
CA ASN A 17 -11.03 32.59 -21.90
C ASN A 17 -12.01 31.52 -21.37
N CYS A 18 -11.86 30.27 -21.85
CA CYS A 18 -12.58 29.11 -21.34
C CYS A 18 -12.03 28.71 -19.96
N GLY A 19 -12.28 29.53 -18.95
CA GLY A 19 -12.09 29.16 -17.55
C GLY A 19 -13.09 28.06 -17.19
N SER A 20 -12.68 26.80 -17.30
CA SER A 20 -13.46 25.66 -16.84
C SER A 20 -13.55 25.70 -15.31
N ASN A 21 -14.58 26.37 -14.79
CA ASN A 21 -14.96 26.32 -13.37
C ASN A 21 -15.47 24.92 -13.02
N SER A 22 -14.55 23.97 -12.85
CA SER A 22 -14.88 22.67 -12.28
C SER A 22 -15.19 22.85 -10.79
N LEU A 23 -16.46 22.58 -10.43
CA LEU A 23 -16.90 22.56 -9.04
C LEU A 23 -15.97 21.64 -8.21
N PRO A 24 -15.64 22.03 -6.96
CA PRO A 24 -14.83 21.18 -6.08
C PRO A 24 -15.52 19.83 -5.88
N VAL A 25 -14.75 18.74 -6.05
CA VAL A 25 -15.23 17.38 -5.82
C VAL A 25 -15.42 17.18 -4.32
N SER A 26 -16.55 16.62 -3.89
CA SER A 26 -16.82 16.39 -2.47
C SER A 26 -15.94 15.27 -1.90
N ASP A 27 -15.67 15.29 -0.60
CA ASP A 27 -14.86 14.24 0.05
C ASP A 27 -15.46 12.85 -0.11
N GLN A 28 -16.80 12.76 -0.03
CA GLN A 28 -17.55 11.53 -0.26
C GLN A 28 -17.39 11.02 -1.70
N ASP A 29 -17.30 11.91 -2.68
CA ASP A 29 -17.02 11.52 -4.06
C ASP A 29 -15.60 10.97 -4.24
N ILE A 30 -14.61 11.57 -3.57
CA ILE A 30 -13.24 11.06 -3.58
C ILE A 30 -13.19 9.68 -2.92
N ILE A 31 -13.75 9.51 -1.72
CA ILE A 31 -13.83 8.21 -1.03
C ILE A 31 -14.45 7.17 -1.95
N ARG A 32 -15.63 7.45 -2.54
CA ARG A 32 -16.32 6.52 -3.44
C ARG A 32 -15.49 6.16 -4.67
N ARG A 33 -14.78 7.13 -5.27
CA ARG A 33 -13.91 6.88 -6.43
C ARG A 33 -12.71 6.04 -6.03
N THR A 34 -12.09 6.32 -4.90
CA THR A 34 -10.97 5.54 -4.37
C THR A 34 -11.38 4.11 -4.03
N THR A 35 -12.52 3.90 -3.38
CA THR A 35 -13.09 2.56 -3.17
C THR A 35 -13.25 1.81 -4.48
N ARG A 36 -13.69 2.48 -5.55
CA ARG A 36 -13.81 1.86 -6.88
C ARG A 36 -12.45 1.45 -7.44
N VAL A 37 -11.42 2.29 -7.30
CA VAL A 37 -10.06 1.96 -7.75
C VAL A 37 -9.48 0.79 -6.95
N LEU A 38 -9.70 0.72 -5.63
CA LEU A 38 -9.28 -0.43 -4.81
C LEU A 38 -10.00 -1.73 -5.20
N ARG A 39 -11.30 -1.66 -5.51
CA ARG A 39 -12.03 -2.80 -6.07
C ARG A 39 -11.47 -3.24 -7.42
N GLN A 40 -11.08 -2.28 -8.26
CA GLN A 40 -10.45 -2.58 -9.54
C GLN A 40 -9.06 -3.20 -9.35
N LEU A 41 -8.28 -2.75 -8.38
CA LEU A 41 -7.02 -3.39 -8.00
C LEU A 41 -7.25 -4.85 -7.64
N TYR A 42 -8.16 -5.12 -6.69
CA TYR A 42 -8.51 -6.49 -6.32
C TYR A 42 -8.88 -7.37 -7.53
N LEU A 43 -9.70 -6.86 -8.44
CA LEU A 43 -10.09 -7.59 -9.66
C LEU A 43 -8.91 -7.81 -10.60
N ARG A 44 -8.02 -6.81 -10.77
CA ARG A 44 -6.80 -6.93 -11.58
C ARG A 44 -5.87 -7.98 -10.99
N GLU A 45 -5.67 -7.97 -9.68
CA GLU A 45 -4.86 -8.98 -8.96
C GLU A 45 -5.42 -10.38 -9.14
N THR A 46 -6.72 -10.56 -8.87
CA THR A 46 -7.40 -11.85 -8.99
C THR A 46 -7.31 -12.38 -10.42
N HIS A 47 -7.57 -11.52 -11.40
CA HIS A 47 -7.47 -11.88 -12.81
C HIS A 47 -6.03 -12.26 -13.18
N TRP A 48 -5.04 -11.45 -12.79
CA TRP A 48 -3.64 -11.71 -13.07
C TRP A 48 -3.17 -13.04 -12.48
N LEU A 49 -3.50 -13.33 -11.21
CA LEU A 49 -3.20 -14.59 -10.53
C LEU A 49 -3.89 -15.77 -11.22
N SER A 50 -5.19 -15.64 -11.55
CA SER A 50 -5.95 -16.71 -12.20
C SER A 50 -5.47 -17.07 -13.61
N ALA A 51 -4.76 -16.14 -14.27
CA ALA A 51 -4.19 -16.35 -15.59
C ALA A 51 -2.82 -17.04 -15.56
N ARG A 52 -2.27 -17.35 -14.38
CA ARG A 52 -0.98 -18.04 -14.23
C ARG A 52 -1.13 -19.54 -14.51
N THR A 53 -0.13 -20.10 -15.16
CA THR A 53 -0.02 -21.57 -15.32
C THR A 53 0.18 -22.24 -13.96
N PRO A 54 -0.11 -23.55 -13.82
CA PRO A 54 0.10 -24.27 -12.56
C PRO A 54 1.52 -24.13 -11.99
N ASP A 55 2.55 -24.21 -12.85
CA ASP A 55 3.95 -24.06 -12.44
C ASP A 55 4.25 -22.66 -11.91
N GLN A 56 3.73 -21.63 -12.58
CA GLN A 56 3.86 -20.25 -12.12
C GLN A 56 3.13 -20.01 -10.80
N SER A 57 1.92 -20.55 -10.66
CA SER A 57 1.15 -20.46 -9.42
C SER A 57 1.86 -21.13 -8.25
N LEU A 58 2.50 -22.29 -8.48
CA LEU A 58 3.32 -22.96 -7.46
C LEU A 58 4.52 -22.11 -7.05
N LEU A 59 5.19 -21.45 -7.99
CA LEU A 59 6.30 -20.55 -7.66
C LEU A 59 5.83 -19.33 -6.84
N LEU A 60 4.74 -18.70 -7.26
CA LEU A 60 4.18 -17.52 -6.59
C LEU A 60 3.65 -17.81 -5.18
N SER A 61 3.07 -19.00 -4.99
CA SER A 61 2.56 -19.48 -3.69
C SER A 61 3.63 -20.02 -2.75
N GLN A 62 4.92 -19.83 -3.04
CA GLN A 62 6.02 -20.44 -2.28
C GLN A 62 5.82 -21.95 -2.14
N GLN A 63 5.63 -22.62 -3.27
CA GLN A 63 5.36 -24.05 -3.37
C GLN A 63 4.08 -24.48 -2.63
N GLY A 64 3.06 -23.62 -2.63
CA GLY A 64 1.77 -23.86 -1.99
C GLY A 64 1.72 -23.53 -0.50
N GLN A 65 2.75 -22.91 0.07
CA GLN A 65 2.75 -22.46 1.46
C GLN A 65 1.80 -21.28 1.69
N LEU A 66 1.61 -20.43 0.68
CA LEU A 66 0.70 -19.30 0.72
C LEU A 66 -0.52 -19.54 -0.17
N SER A 67 -1.70 -19.29 0.37
CA SER A 67 -2.91 -19.24 -0.43
C SER A 67 -2.87 -18.07 -1.42
N LEU A 68 -3.65 -18.15 -2.49
CA LEU A 68 -3.75 -17.03 -3.45
C LEU A 68 -4.34 -15.77 -2.82
N ALA A 69 -5.19 -15.92 -1.79
CA ALA A 69 -5.78 -14.78 -1.09
C ALA A 69 -4.71 -14.00 -0.28
N GLU A 70 -3.70 -14.69 0.24
CA GLU A 70 -2.57 -14.09 0.96
C GLU A 70 -1.57 -13.38 0.03
N GLN A 71 -1.71 -13.54 -1.29
CA GLN A 71 -0.87 -12.87 -2.28
C GLN A 71 -1.48 -11.55 -2.79
N LEU A 72 -2.68 -11.19 -2.33
CA LEU A 72 -3.35 -9.97 -2.73
C LEU A 72 -2.84 -8.78 -1.90
N HIS A 73 -2.39 -7.75 -2.59
CA HIS A 73 -1.81 -6.53 -2.02
C HIS A 73 -2.82 -5.40 -1.89
N TYR A 74 -4.09 -5.55 -2.32
CA TYR A 74 -5.06 -4.45 -2.21
C TYR A 74 -5.25 -3.92 -0.77
N GLY A 75 -5.16 -4.80 0.23
CA GLY A 75 -5.20 -4.43 1.65
C GLY A 75 -4.01 -3.56 2.03
N GLU A 76 -2.81 -3.99 1.63
CA GLU A 76 -1.55 -3.26 1.84
C GLU A 76 -1.57 -1.87 1.18
N VAL A 77 -2.06 -1.77 -0.06
CA VAL A 77 -2.23 -0.49 -0.75
C VAL A 77 -3.21 0.41 0.00
N ALA A 78 -4.32 -0.15 0.50
CA ALA A 78 -5.30 0.61 1.25
C ALA A 78 -4.74 1.14 2.59
N PHE A 79 -3.91 0.36 3.30
CA PHE A 79 -3.26 0.83 4.52
C PHE A 79 -2.29 1.99 4.27
N VAL A 80 -1.54 1.96 3.16
CA VAL A 80 -0.68 3.09 2.75
C VAL A 80 -1.52 4.34 2.42
N LEU A 81 -2.63 4.18 1.69
CA LEU A 81 -3.54 5.30 1.39
C LEU A 81 -4.06 5.99 2.66
N LEU A 82 -4.45 5.19 3.65
CA LEU A 82 -4.98 5.64 4.94
C LEU A 82 -3.92 6.14 5.93
N ARG A 83 -2.62 6.10 5.56
CA ARG A 83 -1.47 6.37 6.44
C ARG A 83 -1.45 5.51 7.71
N LEU A 84 -2.01 4.30 7.61
CA LEU A 84 -1.91 3.31 8.68
C LEU A 84 -0.53 2.64 8.64
N LYS A 85 -0.05 2.34 7.42
CA LYS A 85 1.23 1.68 7.18
C LYS A 85 2.15 2.59 6.35
N PRO A 86 3.40 2.87 6.78
CA PRO A 86 4.31 3.74 6.03
C PRO A 86 4.55 3.27 4.60
N CYS A 87 4.83 1.98 4.41
CA CYS A 87 5.07 1.41 3.09
C CYS A 87 4.61 -0.04 3.01
N ALA A 88 4.42 -0.53 1.79
CA ALA A 88 4.19 -1.93 1.50
C ALA A 88 5.33 -2.48 0.65
N ILE A 89 5.81 -3.68 0.96
CA ILE A 89 6.77 -4.40 0.12
C ILE A 89 6.00 -5.40 -0.72
N ILE A 90 6.28 -5.38 -2.02
CA ILE A 90 5.71 -6.27 -3.02
C ILE A 90 6.83 -7.18 -3.48
N ASP A 91 6.74 -8.45 -3.10
CA ASP A 91 7.72 -9.46 -3.45
C ASP A 91 7.03 -10.79 -3.79
N PHE A 92 7.52 -11.44 -4.83
CA PHE A 92 7.22 -12.83 -5.16
C PHE A 92 8.54 -13.58 -5.12
N ALA A 93 8.71 -14.43 -4.10
CA ALA A 93 9.96 -15.07 -3.73
C ALA A 93 10.70 -15.72 -4.92
N GLY A 94 11.65 -14.97 -5.50
CA GLY A 94 12.56 -15.45 -6.55
C GLY A 94 12.11 -15.27 -8.00
N ASP A 95 10.83 -15.01 -8.29
CA ASP A 95 10.38 -14.80 -9.68
C ASP A 95 10.30 -13.31 -10.04
N ARG A 96 11.45 -12.75 -10.41
CA ARG A 96 11.57 -11.34 -10.78
C ARG A 96 10.89 -10.99 -12.11
N ILE A 97 10.68 -11.96 -12.98
CA ILE A 97 9.99 -11.75 -14.25
C ILE A 97 8.50 -11.58 -13.98
N GLN A 98 7.92 -12.49 -13.20
CA GLN A 98 6.50 -12.39 -12.82
C GLN A 98 6.23 -11.20 -11.92
N LEU A 99 7.15 -10.87 -11.02
CA LEU A 99 7.03 -9.66 -10.21
C LEU A 99 7.02 -8.41 -11.10
N ALA A 100 7.91 -8.29 -12.07
CA ALA A 100 7.91 -7.16 -13.01
C ALA A 100 6.62 -7.10 -13.85
N ASP A 101 6.13 -8.24 -14.34
CA ASP A 101 4.84 -8.36 -15.05
C ASP A 101 3.70 -7.85 -14.15
N TYR A 102 3.61 -8.33 -12.92
CA TYR A 102 2.61 -7.91 -11.94
C TYR A 102 2.66 -6.40 -11.63
N ILE A 103 3.85 -5.84 -11.42
CA ILE A 103 4.01 -4.40 -11.18
C ILE A 103 3.44 -3.61 -12.37
N SER A 104 3.81 -3.97 -13.61
CA SER A 104 3.37 -3.24 -14.81
C SER A 104 1.89 -3.42 -15.14
N ALA A 105 1.35 -4.63 -14.94
CA ALA A 105 -0.02 -4.98 -15.32
C ALA A 105 -1.07 -4.59 -14.26
N VAL A 106 -0.67 -4.54 -12.99
CA VAL A 106 -1.60 -4.43 -11.86
C VAL A 106 -1.33 -3.19 -11.01
N ILE A 107 -0.10 -3.01 -10.53
CA ILE A 107 0.24 -1.95 -9.55
C ILE A 107 0.34 -0.58 -10.22
N GLU A 108 1.12 -0.43 -11.29
CA GLU A 108 1.33 0.87 -11.96
C GLU A 108 0.03 1.52 -12.47
N PRO A 109 -0.90 0.80 -13.13
CA PRO A 109 -2.18 1.39 -13.53
C PRO A 109 -2.98 1.86 -12.32
N THR A 110 -2.94 1.12 -11.22
CA THR A 110 -3.64 1.47 -9.99
C THR A 110 -3.06 2.72 -9.33
N ILE A 111 -1.72 2.81 -9.24
CA ILE A 111 -1.03 4.01 -8.73
C ILE A 111 -1.40 5.24 -9.56
N ARG A 112 -1.43 5.11 -10.89
CA ARG A 112 -1.83 6.19 -11.79
C ARG A 112 -3.25 6.69 -11.49
N ASP A 113 -4.19 5.77 -11.34
CA ASP A 113 -5.59 6.08 -11.03
C ASP A 113 -5.72 6.75 -9.65
N LEU A 114 -5.00 6.26 -8.63
CA LEU A 114 -4.99 6.82 -7.27
C LEU A 114 -4.33 8.20 -7.21
N ASN A 115 -3.21 8.41 -7.91
CA ASN A 115 -2.52 9.69 -7.96
C ASN A 115 -3.34 10.76 -8.67
N ALA A 116 -4.10 10.39 -9.71
CA ALA A 116 -5.04 11.31 -10.35
C ALA A 116 -6.16 11.76 -9.39
N LEU A 117 -6.64 10.87 -8.51
CA LEU A 117 -7.59 11.23 -7.46
C LEU A 117 -6.94 12.08 -6.37
N GLY A 118 -5.73 11.74 -5.94
CA GLY A 118 -4.93 12.51 -4.98
C GLY A 118 -4.71 13.95 -5.44
N ALA A 119 -4.33 14.16 -6.69
CA ALA A 119 -4.15 15.48 -7.29
C ALA A 119 -5.45 16.30 -7.37
N ALA A 120 -6.61 15.64 -7.42
CA ALA A 120 -7.91 16.30 -7.44
C ALA A 120 -8.38 16.75 -6.05
N THR A 121 -7.76 16.28 -4.97
CA THR A 121 -8.06 16.74 -3.61
C THR A 121 -7.50 18.14 -3.41
N LYS A 122 -8.39 19.13 -3.24
CA LYS A 122 -8.07 20.56 -3.25
C LYS A 122 -7.74 21.13 -1.88
N THR A 123 -7.55 20.33 -0.84
CA THR A 123 -7.24 20.85 0.49
C THR A 123 -5.76 21.17 0.54
N PRO A 124 -5.32 22.44 0.41
CA PRO A 124 -3.97 22.78 0.81
C PRO A 124 -3.82 22.37 2.28
N PRO A 125 -2.67 21.81 2.69
CA PRO A 125 -2.43 21.59 4.10
C PRO A 125 -2.53 22.95 4.78
N THR A 126 -3.63 23.21 5.49
CA THR A 126 -3.65 24.26 6.49
C THR A 126 -2.49 23.93 7.42
N ALA A 127 -1.60 24.88 7.66
CA ALA A 127 -0.33 24.71 8.38
C ALA A 127 -0.47 24.16 9.83
N ALA A 128 -1.69 23.82 10.26
CA ALA A 128 -2.03 23.16 11.51
C ALA A 128 -2.18 21.63 11.40
N ALA A 129 -2.08 21.04 10.20
CA ALA A 129 -2.23 19.59 9.99
C ALA A 129 -0.89 18.82 9.98
N THR A 130 0.13 19.34 10.67
CA THR A 130 1.39 18.62 10.94
C THR A 130 1.28 17.58 12.04
N ASP A 131 0.11 17.44 12.67
CA ASP A 131 -0.15 16.33 13.56
C ASP A 131 -0.22 15.04 12.73
N SER A 132 0.89 14.30 12.78
CA SER A 132 1.17 13.02 12.13
C SER A 132 0.17 11.89 12.43
N ASN A 133 -0.86 12.16 13.23
CA ASN A 133 -1.92 11.22 13.62
C ASN A 133 -3.29 11.50 13.02
N SER A 134 -3.47 12.58 12.25
CA SER A 134 -4.76 12.81 11.59
C SER A 134 -4.89 11.94 10.34
N ALA A 135 -5.45 10.74 10.50
CA ALA A 135 -5.86 9.83 9.43
C ALA A 135 -7.03 10.37 8.57
N LEU A 136 -7.06 11.69 8.33
CA LEU A 136 -8.09 12.34 7.54
C LEU A 136 -7.86 12.02 6.06
N TYR A 137 -8.60 11.03 5.57
CA TYR A 137 -8.82 10.79 4.15
C TYR A 137 -10.18 11.39 3.76
N PRO A 138 -10.32 12.07 2.61
CA PRO A 138 -9.36 12.21 1.53
C PRO A 138 -8.27 13.25 1.78
N ARG A 139 -7.12 13.06 1.13
CA ARG A 139 -5.94 13.90 1.25
C ARG A 139 -5.14 13.90 -0.05
N PRO A 140 -4.29 14.92 -0.27
CA PRO A 140 -3.25 14.85 -1.29
C PRO A 140 -2.36 13.63 -1.03
N LEU A 141 -1.99 12.94 -2.10
CA LEU A 141 -1.09 11.79 -2.07
C LEU A 141 -0.34 11.68 -3.39
N GLN A 142 0.84 11.10 -3.33
CA GLN A 142 1.65 10.77 -4.49
C GLN A 142 2.29 9.40 -4.22
N LEU A 143 1.59 8.34 -4.59
CA LEU A 143 2.10 6.99 -4.47
C LEU A 143 3.23 6.77 -5.48
N THR A 144 4.31 6.19 -4.98
CA THR A 144 5.50 5.79 -5.73
C THR A 144 5.73 4.30 -5.47
N CYS A 145 5.99 3.52 -6.53
CA CYS A 145 6.47 2.15 -6.42
C CYS A 145 7.90 2.09 -6.97
N SER A 146 8.86 1.77 -6.12
CA SER A 146 10.29 1.78 -6.45
C SER A 146 10.90 0.42 -6.25
N ARG A 147 11.78 0.01 -7.16
CA ARG A 147 12.52 -1.24 -7.04
C ARG A 147 13.62 -1.12 -5.98
N ILE A 148 13.69 -2.09 -5.07
CA ILE A 148 14.80 -2.26 -4.13
C ILE A 148 16.00 -2.78 -4.92
N ASN A 149 17.02 -1.93 -5.03
CA ASN A 149 18.27 -2.25 -5.71
C ASN A 149 19.30 -2.81 -4.72
N GLY A 150 20.19 -3.68 -5.21
CA GLY A 150 21.23 -4.29 -4.38
C GLY A 150 20.72 -5.48 -3.55
N GLN A 151 21.62 -6.03 -2.71
CA GLN A 151 21.34 -7.16 -1.84
C GLN A 151 20.95 -6.66 -0.46
N LEU A 152 19.66 -6.43 -0.25
CA LEU A 152 19.11 -6.07 1.05
C LEU A 152 18.59 -7.33 1.75
N ALA A 153 19.05 -7.60 2.97
CA ALA A 153 18.57 -8.70 3.80
C ALA A 153 17.86 -8.20 5.05
N SER A 154 16.93 -8.99 5.56
CA SER A 154 16.31 -8.83 6.87
C SER A 154 16.38 -10.14 7.66
N PRO A 155 16.04 -10.12 8.95
CA PRO A 155 15.88 -11.35 9.73
C PRO A 155 14.85 -12.34 9.14
N GLU A 156 13.79 -11.85 8.48
CA GLU A 156 12.79 -12.69 7.82
C GLU A 156 13.23 -13.19 6.43
N VAL A 157 13.96 -12.35 5.68
CA VAL A 157 14.25 -12.62 4.27
C VAL A 157 15.72 -12.41 3.96
N ALA A 158 16.37 -13.49 3.53
CA ALA A 158 17.79 -13.50 3.22
C ALA A 158 18.19 -12.53 2.09
N THR A 159 17.29 -12.23 1.14
CA THR A 159 17.53 -11.26 0.06
C THR A 159 16.24 -10.72 -0.56
N TRP A 160 16.06 -9.40 -0.49
CA TRP A 160 15.03 -8.64 -1.22
C TRP A 160 15.48 -8.09 -2.57
N THR A 161 16.63 -8.53 -3.09
CA THR A 161 17.14 -8.05 -4.37
C THR A 161 16.06 -8.08 -5.45
N GLY A 162 15.64 -6.91 -5.94
CA GLY A 162 14.65 -6.78 -7.02
C GLY A 162 13.17 -6.82 -6.60
N ALA A 163 12.87 -6.88 -5.30
CA ALA A 163 11.54 -6.58 -4.77
C ALA A 163 11.16 -5.11 -5.01
N TYR A 164 9.90 -4.74 -4.78
CA TYR A 164 9.42 -3.37 -4.91
C TYR A 164 8.88 -2.86 -3.57
N VAL A 165 9.04 -1.57 -3.31
CA VAL A 165 8.41 -0.87 -2.19
C VAL A 165 7.45 0.19 -2.72
N LEU A 166 6.22 0.14 -2.23
CA LEU A 166 5.16 1.13 -2.44
C LEU A 166 5.06 2.04 -1.23
N TYR A 167 5.08 3.35 -1.45
CA TYR A 167 4.96 4.36 -0.40
C TYR A 167 4.35 5.65 -0.95
N ASP A 168 4.02 6.58 -0.07
CA ASP A 168 3.49 7.90 -0.42
C ASP A 168 4.58 8.98 -0.28
N GLU A 169 4.99 9.57 -1.39
CA GLU A 169 6.05 10.59 -1.47
C GLU A 169 5.71 11.84 -0.65
N LEU A 170 4.41 12.15 -0.49
CA LEU A 170 3.94 13.30 0.30
C LEU A 170 3.86 13.02 1.81
N TRP A 171 4.09 11.78 2.23
CA TRP A 171 4.29 11.45 3.64
C TRP A 171 5.79 11.41 3.94
N THR A 172 6.36 12.57 4.27
CA THR A 172 7.81 12.76 4.42
C THR A 172 8.47 11.74 5.34
N ASP A 173 7.89 11.48 6.52
CA ASP A 173 8.45 10.52 7.47
C ASP A 173 8.52 9.10 6.89
N SER A 174 7.51 8.70 6.13
CA SER A 174 7.51 7.42 5.42
C SER A 174 8.53 7.42 4.28
N ALA A 175 8.49 8.43 3.41
CA ALA A 175 9.38 8.51 2.25
C ALA A 175 10.86 8.55 2.66
N ASP A 176 11.21 9.34 3.68
CA ASP A 176 12.57 9.41 4.21
C ASP A 176 12.99 8.09 4.83
N TRP A 177 12.09 7.42 5.58
CA TRP A 177 12.36 6.10 6.12
C TRP A 177 12.61 5.07 5.01
N VAL A 178 11.76 5.03 3.98
CA VAL A 178 11.90 4.10 2.84
C VAL A 178 13.21 4.34 2.10
N ARG A 179 13.56 5.61 1.82
CA ARG A 179 14.81 5.93 1.14
C ARG A 179 16.03 5.49 1.96
N ALA A 180 16.03 5.74 3.27
CA ALA A 180 17.15 5.39 4.14
C ALA A 180 17.27 3.89 4.46
N ASN A 181 16.17 3.14 4.47
CA ASN A 181 16.15 1.73 4.92
C ASN A 181 16.00 0.71 3.80
N LEU A 182 15.32 1.06 2.69
CA LEU A 182 14.97 0.11 1.64
C LEU A 182 15.55 0.46 0.27
N LEU A 183 15.75 1.74 -0.04
CA LEU A 183 16.22 2.18 -1.36
C LEU A 183 17.68 2.66 -1.41
N ASP A 184 18.37 2.71 -0.26
CA ASP A 184 19.80 3.02 -0.23
C ASP A 184 20.61 1.85 -0.81
N PRO A 185 21.27 2.02 -1.97
CA PRO A 185 22.02 0.94 -2.61
C PRO A 185 23.26 0.49 -1.82
N LEU A 186 23.72 1.29 -0.84
CA LEU A 186 24.83 0.93 0.03
C LEU A 186 24.37 0.09 1.22
N ARG A 187 23.06 0.05 1.48
CA ARG A 187 22.51 -0.68 2.60
C ARG A 187 22.28 -2.14 2.23
N THR A 188 22.97 -3.03 2.94
CA THR A 188 22.87 -4.47 2.70
C THR A 188 21.97 -5.18 3.71
N THR A 189 21.63 -4.53 4.82
CA THR A 189 20.77 -5.11 5.86
C THR A 189 19.80 -4.08 6.45
N VAL A 190 18.63 -4.57 6.88
CA VAL A 190 17.65 -3.83 7.66
C VAL A 190 17.27 -4.65 8.88
N SER A 191 17.26 -4.03 10.05
CA SER A 191 16.89 -4.72 11.30
C SER A 191 15.39 -4.94 11.36
N GLU A 192 14.98 -5.92 12.15
CA GLU A 192 13.59 -6.20 12.45
C GLU A 192 12.86 -4.97 13.01
N ASP A 193 13.43 -4.30 14.02
CA ASP A 193 12.82 -3.08 14.59
C ASP A 193 12.57 -1.99 13.54
N ALA A 194 13.49 -1.84 12.59
CA ALA A 194 13.32 -0.89 11.51
C ALA A 194 12.17 -1.33 10.59
N LEU A 195 12.11 -2.61 10.22
CA LEU A 195 11.03 -3.16 9.42
C LEU A 195 9.67 -3.09 10.11
N ALA A 196 9.59 -3.44 11.39
CA ALA A 196 8.40 -3.32 12.21
C ALA A 196 7.85 -1.89 12.17
N LYS A 197 8.74 -0.88 12.20
CA LYS A 197 8.35 0.52 12.02
C LYS A 197 7.85 0.82 10.60
N GLY A 198 8.57 0.39 9.56
CA GLY A 198 8.24 0.73 8.17
C GLY A 198 7.02 -0.01 7.60
N LEU A 199 6.81 -1.24 8.07
CA LEU A 199 5.71 -2.11 7.68
C LEU A 199 4.57 -2.13 8.71
N ASP A 200 4.75 -1.42 9.82
CA ASP A 200 3.77 -1.26 10.90
C ASP A 200 3.23 -2.61 11.42
N TYR A 201 4.12 -3.58 11.68
CA TYR A 201 3.73 -4.83 12.35
C TYR A 201 4.12 -4.79 13.84
N PRO A 202 3.21 -5.16 14.78
CA PRO A 202 3.43 -5.08 16.22
C PRO A 202 4.10 -6.34 16.83
N GLY A 203 4.55 -7.25 15.99
CA GLY A 203 5.12 -8.54 16.39
C GLY A 203 6.64 -8.53 16.43
N SER A 204 7.20 -9.63 16.93
CA SER A 204 8.60 -9.95 16.71
C SER A 204 8.80 -11.40 16.32
N LEU A 205 9.89 -11.66 15.59
CA LEU A 205 10.36 -12.98 15.28
C LEU A 205 10.81 -13.70 16.56
N PRO A 206 10.57 -15.02 16.62
CA PRO A 206 11.06 -15.84 17.70
C PRO A 206 12.60 -15.90 17.68
N THR A 207 13.23 -15.65 18.82
CA THR A 207 14.70 -15.65 18.95
C THR A 207 15.25 -16.95 19.52
N ASN A 208 14.37 -17.79 20.06
CA ASN A 208 14.70 -19.03 20.74
C ASN A 208 13.51 -20.01 20.67
N ASN A 209 13.73 -21.26 21.10
CA ASN A 209 12.70 -22.30 21.06
C ASN A 209 11.50 -21.98 21.97
N GLU A 210 11.69 -21.28 23.09
CA GLU A 210 10.55 -20.89 23.94
C GLU A 210 9.65 -19.89 23.22
N ASP A 211 10.23 -18.91 22.51
CA ASP A 211 9.48 -17.98 21.67
C ASP A 211 8.69 -18.72 20.58
N MET A 212 9.30 -19.71 19.92
CA MET A 212 8.65 -20.52 18.88
C MET A 212 7.34 -21.15 19.36
N MET A 213 7.29 -21.60 20.61
CA MET A 213 6.12 -22.24 21.22
C MET A 213 5.03 -21.23 21.62
N THR A 214 5.31 -19.93 21.48
CA THR A 214 4.39 -18.84 21.83
C THR A 214 3.94 -18.02 20.63
N ILE A 215 4.26 -18.46 19.42
CA ILE A 215 3.82 -17.80 18.19
C ILE A 215 2.29 -17.84 18.10
N VAL A 216 1.71 -16.67 17.84
CA VAL A 216 0.29 -16.49 17.54
C VAL A 216 0.20 -15.86 16.15
N PRO A 217 -0.30 -16.58 15.13
CA PRO A 217 -0.65 -15.98 13.86
C PRO A 217 -1.84 -15.02 14.04
N VAL A 218 -1.74 -13.87 13.41
CA VAL A 218 -2.75 -12.81 13.42
C VAL A 218 -3.07 -12.44 11.97
N SER A 219 -4.35 -12.48 11.62
CA SER A 219 -4.82 -12.06 10.30
C SER A 219 -5.86 -10.97 10.44
N TYR A 220 -5.76 -9.96 9.57
CA TYR A 220 -6.72 -8.88 9.46
C TYR A 220 -7.60 -9.14 8.25
N LEU A 221 -8.89 -9.30 8.46
CA LEU A 221 -9.85 -9.62 7.41
C LEU A 221 -10.62 -8.38 6.97
N GLY A 222 -10.88 -8.27 5.67
CA GLY A 222 -11.67 -7.19 5.07
C GLY A 222 -13.10 -7.60 4.76
N ARG A 223 -14.04 -6.66 4.92
CA ARG A 223 -15.48 -6.90 4.71
C ARG A 223 -15.86 -7.25 3.28
N MET A 224 -15.06 -6.86 2.28
CA MET A 224 -15.43 -7.00 0.87
C MET A 224 -15.72 -8.47 0.51
N LYS A 225 -15.01 -9.43 1.12
CA LYS A 225 -15.20 -10.87 0.95
C LYS A 225 -14.70 -11.75 2.12
N TRP A 226 -14.42 -11.18 3.29
CA TRP A 226 -13.72 -11.89 4.38
C TRP A 226 -12.32 -12.38 3.99
N GLU A 227 -11.70 -11.70 3.03
CA GLU A 227 -10.35 -12.03 2.59
C GLU A 227 -9.32 -11.42 3.54
N CYS A 228 -8.18 -12.09 3.65
CA CYS A 228 -7.03 -11.59 4.37
C CYS A 228 -6.52 -10.30 3.69
N LEU A 229 -6.42 -9.22 4.46
CA LEU A 229 -5.84 -7.94 4.05
C LEU A 229 -4.34 -7.90 4.34
N THR A 230 -3.96 -8.47 5.48
CA THR A 230 -2.58 -8.64 5.93
C THR A 230 -2.57 -9.69 7.03
N SER A 231 -1.46 -10.41 7.15
CA SER A 231 -1.21 -11.35 8.24
C SER A 231 0.22 -11.19 8.73
N PHE A 232 0.41 -11.50 10.00
CA PHE A 232 1.71 -11.50 10.63
C PHE A 232 1.70 -12.45 11.83
N VAL A 233 2.88 -12.76 12.34
CA VAL A 233 3.05 -13.51 13.57
C VAL A 233 3.43 -12.58 14.70
N VAL A 234 2.93 -12.88 15.90
CA VAL A 234 3.36 -12.22 17.14
C VAL A 234 3.68 -13.26 18.19
N LEU A 235 4.43 -12.88 19.22
CA LEU A 235 4.59 -13.72 20.39
C LEU A 235 3.42 -13.48 21.36
N HIS A 236 3.04 -14.49 22.13
CA HIS A 236 1.91 -14.40 23.08
C HIS A 236 2.04 -13.19 24.03
N ARG A 237 3.27 -12.88 24.48
CA ARG A 237 3.56 -11.70 25.31
C ARG A 237 3.25 -10.35 24.63
N GLN A 238 3.14 -10.32 23.30
CA GLN A 238 2.89 -9.12 22.48
C GLN A 238 1.42 -8.95 22.09
N LEU A 239 0.50 -9.82 22.52
CA LEU A 239 -0.92 -9.69 22.19
C LEU A 239 -1.53 -8.33 22.59
N HIS A 240 -1.02 -7.70 23.66
CA HIS A 240 -1.43 -6.35 24.04
C HIS A 240 -1.09 -5.29 22.99
N GLN A 241 0.02 -5.44 22.27
CA GLN A 241 0.42 -4.56 21.17
C GLN A 241 -0.51 -4.74 19.97
N VAL A 242 -0.90 -5.99 19.67
CA VAL A 242 -1.90 -6.27 18.63
C VAL A 242 -3.24 -5.63 18.95
N ALA A 243 -3.67 -5.63 20.21
CA ALA A 243 -4.90 -4.96 20.62
C ALA A 243 -4.85 -3.45 20.37
N LEU A 244 -3.75 -2.79 20.73
CA LEU A 244 -3.54 -1.35 20.45
C LEU A 244 -3.48 -1.07 18.95
N HIS A 245 -2.76 -1.92 18.22
CA HIS A 245 -2.64 -1.86 16.76
C HIS A 245 -4.01 -1.94 16.08
N ARG A 246 -4.83 -2.92 16.49
CA ARG A 246 -6.21 -3.11 16.04
C ARG A 246 -7.06 -1.86 16.30
N ILE A 247 -7.03 -1.31 17.52
CA ILE A 247 -7.83 -0.12 17.87
C ILE A 247 -7.49 1.05 16.94
N ARG A 248 -6.21 1.29 16.66
CA ARG A 248 -5.77 2.33 15.73
C ARG A 248 -6.34 2.12 14.32
N TYR A 249 -6.30 0.89 13.82
CA TYR A 249 -6.80 0.58 12.49
C TYR A 249 -8.34 0.61 12.39
N GLU A 250 -9.05 0.10 13.41
CA GLU A 250 -10.53 0.12 13.48
C GLU A 250 -11.12 1.55 13.56
N ALA A 251 -10.33 2.51 14.03
CA ALA A 251 -10.74 3.92 14.03
C ALA A 251 -10.95 4.47 12.61
N VAL A 252 -10.40 3.81 11.58
CA VAL A 252 -10.47 4.24 10.18
C VAL A 252 -11.46 3.37 9.40
N LYS A 253 -12.74 3.76 9.39
CA LYS A 253 -13.83 3.05 8.70
C LYS A 253 -14.05 3.59 7.29
N ILE A 254 -13.12 3.32 6.38
CA ILE A 254 -13.11 3.85 5.00
C ILE A 254 -12.87 2.70 4.00
N PHE A 255 -13.29 2.89 2.74
CA PHE A 255 -13.11 1.94 1.62
C PHE A 255 -13.82 0.59 1.75
N ASP A 256 -14.87 0.50 2.58
CA ASP A 256 -15.50 -0.78 2.95
C ASP A 256 -14.52 -1.78 3.58
N ILE A 257 -13.43 -1.26 4.16
CA ILE A 257 -12.47 -2.03 4.93
C ILE A 257 -12.91 -1.93 6.39
N GLU A 258 -13.70 -2.91 6.81
CA GLU A 258 -13.92 -3.18 8.22
C GLU A 258 -12.98 -4.31 8.61
N MET A 259 -12.14 -4.05 9.60
CA MET A 259 -11.12 -4.99 10.02
C MET A 259 -11.63 -5.89 11.12
N GLN A 260 -11.43 -7.19 10.91
CA GLN A 260 -11.58 -8.17 11.96
C GLN A 260 -10.25 -8.87 12.18
N VAL A 261 -9.92 -9.04 13.45
CA VAL A 261 -8.69 -9.71 13.85
C VAL A 261 -9.04 -11.14 14.22
N THR A 262 -8.50 -12.08 13.47
CA THR A 262 -8.54 -13.51 13.81
C THR A 262 -7.19 -13.91 14.38
N MET A 263 -7.21 -14.52 15.56
CA MET A 263 -6.04 -15.13 16.18
C MET A 263 -6.27 -16.64 16.15
N ASP A 264 -5.38 -17.38 15.51
CA ASP A 264 -5.43 -18.84 15.58
C ASP A 264 -4.50 -19.31 16.70
N THR A 265 -5.10 -19.69 17.84
CA THR A 265 -4.38 -20.23 19.00
C THR A 265 -4.30 -21.76 18.99
N SER A 266 -4.82 -22.43 17.96
CA SER A 266 -4.83 -23.91 17.91
C SER A 266 -3.43 -24.51 17.93
N LEU A 267 -2.45 -23.82 17.33
CA LEU A 267 -1.03 -24.20 17.38
C LEU A 267 -0.45 -24.28 18.80
N ILE A 268 -1.07 -23.62 19.79
CA ILE A 268 -0.65 -23.66 21.20
C ILE A 268 -1.25 -24.87 21.93
N GLU A 269 -2.43 -25.33 21.52
CA GLU A 269 -3.16 -26.40 22.18
C GLU A 269 -2.56 -27.78 21.87
N ASP A 270 -2.07 -27.98 20.64
CA ASP A 270 -1.44 -29.23 20.20
C ASP A 270 -0.08 -29.51 20.86
N LEU A 271 0.59 -28.49 21.41
CA LEU A 271 1.90 -28.61 22.06
C LEU A 271 1.82 -28.83 23.59
N ARG A 272 0.62 -28.84 24.16
CA ARG A 272 0.39 -29.07 25.60
C ARG A 272 -0.03 -30.50 25.94
N VAL A 273 -0.06 -31.38 24.94
CA VAL A 273 -0.39 -32.80 25.07
C VAL A 273 0.90 -33.61 24.95
N ASP A 274 1.79 -33.50 25.95
CA ASP A 274 2.89 -34.43 26.21
C ASP A 274 3.29 -34.38 27.69
#